data_AF-A0A971GMC8-F1
#
_entry.id   AF-A0A971GMC8-F1
#
_cell.length_a   1.000
_cell.length_b   1.000
_cell.length_c   1.000
_cell.angle_alpha   90.00
_cell.angle_beta   90.00
_cell.angle_gamma   90.00
#
_symmetry.space_group_name_H-M   'P 1'
#
loop_
_entity.id
_entity.type
_entity.pdbx_description
1 polymer ?
#
loop_
_entity_poly.entity_id
_entity_poly.type
_entity_poly.pdbx_seq_one_letter_code
_entity_poly.pdbx_strand_id
1 'polypeptide(L)'
;MIILHLINTAHAAAADLKHGLCSILILTIILLSACSSAAKEQGIEQNSFRSDDLVLWVFGDLQPRSEEEREDFDVAVDDIASLKNIDAAICMGDIIQHGKEYTINEEFDWFYKTYSRTGIRDIYEIAGNHDARNIEEYLKATGKPLHYSLQYGNLIIILLSDEEDSSGSDIPDDVFLWWKSIVED
;
A
#
# COMPACT_ATOMS: atom_id res chain seq x y z
N MET A 1 -16.75 76.18 14.57
CA MET A 1 -15.63 75.23 14.43
C MET A 1 -16.16 73.79 14.56
N ILE A 2 -17.03 73.36 13.65
CA ILE A 2 -17.68 72.02 13.67
C ILE A 2 -17.49 71.33 12.30
N ILE A 3 -17.43 72.10 11.21
CA ILE A 3 -17.27 71.60 9.85
C ILE A 3 -15.87 70.96 9.62
N LEU A 4 -14.81 71.47 10.25
CA LEU A 4 -13.46 70.88 10.09
C LEU A 4 -13.31 69.50 10.77
N HIS A 5 -14.09 69.21 11.82
CA HIS A 5 -13.98 67.95 12.56
C HIS A 5 -14.70 66.79 11.85
N LEU A 6 -15.74 67.09 11.07
CA LEU A 6 -16.48 66.10 10.26
C LEU A 6 -15.74 65.67 8.98
N ILE A 7 -14.89 66.52 8.41
CA ILE A 7 -14.12 66.18 7.20
C ILE A 7 -12.93 65.27 7.54
N ASN A 8 -12.27 65.46 8.68
CA ASN A 8 -11.16 64.60 9.10
C ASN A 8 -11.61 63.20 9.54
N THR A 9 -12.78 63.06 10.16
CA THR A 9 -13.31 61.75 10.57
C THR A 9 -13.80 60.92 9.37
N ALA A 10 -14.36 61.56 8.34
CA ALA A 10 -14.76 60.89 7.11
C ALA A 10 -13.55 60.40 6.27
N HIS A 11 -12.45 61.16 6.24
CA HIS A 11 -11.22 60.75 5.55
C HIS A 11 -10.50 59.59 6.26
N ALA A 12 -10.47 59.60 7.60
CA ALA A 12 -9.88 58.51 8.39
C ALA A 12 -10.69 57.21 8.26
N ALA A 13 -12.03 57.29 8.32
CA ALA A 13 -12.89 56.11 8.15
C ALA A 13 -12.82 55.52 6.73
N ALA A 14 -12.67 56.35 5.70
CA ALA A 14 -12.52 55.87 4.31
C ALA A 14 -11.13 55.25 4.04
N ALA A 15 -10.09 55.71 4.73
CA ALA A 15 -8.76 55.10 4.68
C ALA A 15 -8.73 53.75 5.40
N ASP A 16 -9.31 53.66 6.60
CA ASP A 16 -9.42 52.39 7.34
C ASP A 16 -10.28 51.35 6.63
N LEU A 17 -11.37 51.77 5.97
CA LEU A 17 -12.18 50.85 5.16
C LEU A 17 -11.41 50.33 3.95
N LYS A 18 -10.61 51.18 3.29
CA LYS A 18 -9.72 50.77 2.19
C LYS A 18 -8.61 49.83 2.65
N HIS A 19 -8.00 50.08 3.80
CA HIS A 19 -6.98 49.20 4.38
C HIS A 19 -7.56 47.88 4.86
N GLY A 20 -8.77 47.88 5.42
CA GLY A 20 -9.51 46.68 5.80
C GLY A 20 -9.91 45.82 4.59
N LEU A 21 -10.46 46.43 3.54
CA LEU A 21 -10.78 45.76 2.27
C LEU A 21 -9.52 45.21 1.58
N CYS A 22 -8.42 45.96 1.58
CA CYS A 22 -7.16 45.50 1.00
C CYS A 22 -6.56 44.34 1.82
N SER A 23 -6.64 44.40 3.15
CA SER A 23 -6.17 43.33 4.04
C SER A 23 -7.02 42.07 3.91
N ILE A 24 -8.35 42.19 3.79
CA ILE A 24 -9.26 41.07 3.53
C ILE A 24 -8.99 40.45 2.16
N LEU A 25 -8.77 41.27 1.12
CA LEU A 25 -8.43 40.79 -0.22
C LEU A 25 -7.09 40.03 -0.21
N ILE A 26 -6.06 40.55 0.46
CA ILE A 26 -4.76 39.90 0.59
C ILE A 26 -4.88 38.59 1.37
N LEU A 27 -5.62 38.56 2.48
CA LEU A 27 -5.84 37.33 3.26
C LEU A 27 -6.61 36.26 2.46
N THR A 28 -7.59 36.69 1.65
CA THR A 28 -8.37 35.79 0.77
C THR A 28 -7.50 35.23 -0.36
N ILE A 29 -6.61 36.04 -0.95
CA ILE A 29 -5.64 35.58 -1.96
C ILE A 29 -4.64 34.59 -1.34
N ILE A 30 -4.15 34.83 -0.12
CA ILE A 30 -3.24 33.93 0.58
C ILE A 30 -3.93 32.59 0.90
N LEU A 31 -5.19 32.62 1.36
CA LEU A 31 -5.98 31.42 1.65
C LEU A 31 -6.31 30.61 0.38
N LEU A 32 -6.64 31.28 -0.74
CA LEU A 32 -6.88 30.61 -2.02
C LEU A 32 -5.59 30.03 -2.64
N SER A 33 -4.44 30.68 -2.40
CA SER A 33 -3.13 30.18 -2.83
C SER A 33 -2.71 28.97 -2.00
N ALA A 34 -2.97 28.98 -0.69
CA ALA A 34 -2.65 27.87 0.22
C ALA A 34 -3.47 26.59 -0.11
N CYS A 35 -4.74 26.74 -0.50
CA CYS A 35 -5.55 25.61 -0.99
C CYS A 35 -5.07 25.06 -2.34
N SER A 36 -4.46 25.90 -3.19
CA SER A 36 -3.93 25.45 -4.49
C SER A 36 -2.55 24.78 -4.38
N SER A 37 -1.75 25.13 -3.35
CA SER A 37 -0.45 24.50 -3.10
C SER A 37 -0.51 23.21 -2.29
N ALA A 38 -1.61 22.94 -1.58
CA ALA A 38 -1.85 21.65 -0.93
C ALA A 38 -2.38 20.58 -1.89
N ALA A 39 -2.86 20.99 -3.07
CA ALA A 39 -3.21 20.13 -4.20
C ALA A 39 -2.08 20.05 -5.24
N LYS A 40 -0.84 20.33 -4.85
CA LYS A 40 0.30 19.79 -5.59
C LYS A 40 0.40 18.35 -5.13
N GLU A 41 -0.42 17.49 -5.76
CA GLU A 41 -0.04 16.11 -6.01
C GLU A 41 1.46 16.17 -6.30
N GLN A 42 2.26 15.61 -5.40
CA GLN A 42 3.47 14.99 -5.89
C GLN A 42 2.91 13.93 -6.81
N GLY A 43 2.72 14.32 -8.08
CA GLY A 43 2.62 13.37 -9.15
C GLY A 43 3.85 12.52 -8.92
N ILE A 44 3.61 11.34 -8.37
CA ILE A 44 4.38 10.17 -8.75
C ILE A 44 4.41 10.34 -10.25
N GLU A 45 5.54 10.81 -10.81
CA GLU A 45 5.76 10.59 -12.22
C GLU A 45 5.52 9.09 -12.33
N GLN A 46 4.38 8.71 -12.90
CA GLN A 46 4.14 7.34 -13.27
C GLN A 46 5.31 7.06 -14.18
N ASN A 47 6.37 6.47 -13.64
CA ASN A 47 7.47 5.96 -14.41
C ASN A 47 6.77 5.02 -15.36
N SER A 48 6.62 5.46 -16.62
CA SER A 48 5.86 4.71 -17.59
C SER A 48 6.65 3.44 -17.82
N PHE A 49 6.19 2.33 -17.24
CA PHE A 49 6.79 1.03 -17.48
C PHE A 49 6.87 0.83 -18.98
N ARG A 50 8.07 0.55 -19.46
CA ARG A 50 8.24 0.20 -20.87
C ARG A 50 7.61 -1.17 -21.09
N SER A 51 7.23 -1.46 -22.32
CA SER A 51 6.61 -2.74 -22.67
C SER A 51 7.54 -3.95 -22.45
N ASP A 52 8.84 -3.72 -22.29
CA ASP A 52 9.88 -4.71 -22.03
C ASP A 52 10.30 -4.80 -20.55
N ASP A 53 9.72 -3.98 -19.68
CA ASP A 53 10.01 -4.04 -18.24
C ASP A 53 9.27 -5.20 -17.59
N LEU A 54 9.95 -5.91 -16.69
CA LEU A 54 9.29 -6.79 -15.73
C LEU A 54 8.73 -5.96 -14.58
N VAL A 55 7.43 -6.07 -14.31
CA VAL A 55 6.78 -5.33 -13.24
C VAL A 55 6.11 -6.29 -12.26
N LEU A 56 6.67 -6.38 -11.06
CA LEU A 56 6.14 -7.21 -9.98
C LEU A 56 5.47 -6.33 -8.92
N TRP A 57 4.29 -6.74 -8.46
CA TRP A 57 3.72 -6.19 -7.23
C TRP A 57 4.13 -7.06 -6.04
N VAL A 58 5.00 -6.54 -5.17
CA VAL A 58 5.49 -7.26 -3.99
C VAL A 58 4.90 -6.63 -2.74
N PHE A 59 4.24 -7.43 -1.90
CA PHE A 59 3.58 -6.99 -0.68
C PHE A 59 3.59 -8.11 0.39
N GLY A 60 3.19 -7.83 1.62
CA GLY A 60 3.15 -8.78 2.73
C GLY A 60 2.72 -8.07 4.01
N ASP A 61 2.80 -8.77 5.15
CA ASP A 61 2.47 -8.23 6.48
C ASP A 61 1.07 -7.59 6.54
N LEU A 62 0.07 -8.26 5.97
CA LEU A 62 -1.31 -7.77 5.91
C LEU A 62 -1.99 -7.88 7.29
N GLN A 63 -2.14 -9.12 7.78
CA GLN A 63 -2.73 -9.50 9.07
C GLN A 63 -3.74 -8.51 9.68
N PRO A 64 -4.81 -8.16 8.95
CA PRO A 64 -5.71 -7.13 9.41
C PRO A 64 -6.39 -7.59 10.70
N ARG A 65 -6.33 -6.75 11.73
CA ARG A 65 -6.94 -6.98 13.05
C ARG A 65 -8.32 -6.35 13.18
N SER A 66 -8.76 -5.62 12.15
CA SER A 66 -10.03 -4.93 12.09
C SER A 66 -10.47 -4.73 10.63
N GLU A 67 -11.75 -4.37 10.43
CA GLU A 67 -12.26 -4.03 9.10
C GLU A 67 -11.55 -2.79 8.51
N GLU A 68 -11.15 -1.82 9.34
CA GLU A 68 -10.37 -0.65 8.90
C GLU A 68 -9.00 -1.06 8.32
N GLU A 69 -8.32 -2.02 8.95
CA GLU A 69 -7.05 -2.56 8.42
C GLU A 69 -7.28 -3.40 7.13
N ARG A 70 -8.49 -3.96 6.93
CA ARG A 70 -8.85 -4.60 5.64
C ARG A 70 -9.05 -3.56 4.54
N GLU A 71 -9.62 -2.40 4.87
CA GLU A 71 -9.81 -1.30 3.93
C GLU A 71 -8.47 -0.79 3.36
N ASP A 72 -7.39 -0.82 4.14
CA ASP A 72 -6.05 -0.47 3.66
C ASP A 72 -5.59 -1.38 2.51
N PHE A 73 -5.82 -2.70 2.63
CA PHE A 73 -5.51 -3.64 1.54
C PHE A 73 -6.46 -3.44 0.34
N ASP A 74 -7.73 -3.11 0.59
CA ASP A 74 -8.68 -2.81 -0.46
C ASP A 74 -8.26 -1.57 -1.29
N VAL A 75 -7.75 -0.52 -0.64
CA VAL A 75 -7.22 0.68 -1.30
C VAL A 75 -5.96 0.33 -2.11
N ALA A 76 -5.03 -0.43 -1.53
CA ALA A 76 -3.83 -0.86 -2.24
C ALA A 76 -4.16 -1.68 -3.49
N VAL A 77 -5.15 -2.58 -3.40
CA VAL A 77 -5.65 -3.35 -4.54
C VAL A 77 -6.26 -2.47 -5.61
N ASP A 78 -7.05 -1.45 -5.24
CA ASP A 78 -7.67 -0.54 -6.20
C ASP A 78 -6.64 0.35 -6.91
N ASP A 79 -5.61 0.80 -6.20
CA ASP A 79 -4.47 1.52 -6.77
C ASP A 79 -3.74 0.64 -7.79
N ILE A 80 -3.46 -0.60 -7.43
CA ILE A 80 -2.78 -1.58 -8.29
C ILE A 80 -3.64 -1.94 -9.52
N ALA A 81 -4.95 -2.11 -9.36
CA ALA A 81 -5.87 -2.39 -10.47
C ALA A 81 -5.92 -1.25 -11.50
N SER A 82 -5.58 -0.02 -11.09
CA SER A 82 -5.50 1.14 -11.99
C SER A 82 -4.25 1.13 -12.88
N LEU A 83 -3.21 0.38 -12.47
CA LEU A 83 -1.97 0.24 -13.22
C LEU A 83 -2.11 -0.77 -14.35
N LYS A 84 -1.32 -0.58 -15.40
CA LYS A 84 -1.22 -1.52 -16.53
C LYS A 84 0.14 -2.20 -16.49
N ASN A 85 0.20 -3.38 -17.10
CA ASN A 85 1.43 -4.16 -17.32
C ASN A 85 2.08 -4.65 -16.02
N ILE A 86 1.30 -5.05 -15.01
CA ILE A 86 1.84 -5.83 -13.89
C ILE A 86 1.85 -7.29 -14.30
N ASP A 87 3.03 -7.89 -14.26
CA ASP A 87 3.33 -9.24 -14.72
C ASP A 87 2.85 -10.29 -13.73
N ALA A 88 3.20 -10.11 -12.45
CA ALA A 88 2.86 -11.04 -11.38
C ALA A 88 2.88 -10.31 -10.02
N ALA A 89 2.33 -10.97 -9.01
CA ALA A 89 2.39 -10.56 -7.64
C ALA A 89 3.20 -11.55 -6.78
N ILE A 90 3.90 -11.03 -5.77
CA ILE A 90 4.58 -11.82 -4.75
C ILE A 90 4.06 -11.38 -3.38
N CYS A 91 3.47 -12.31 -2.64
CA CYS A 91 3.03 -12.08 -1.27
C CYS A 91 4.05 -12.70 -0.30
N MET A 92 4.74 -11.84 0.45
CA MET A 92 5.83 -12.17 1.37
C MET A 92 5.34 -12.70 2.73
N GLY A 93 4.16 -13.33 2.75
CA GLY A 93 3.57 -13.92 3.93
C GLY A 93 2.95 -12.92 4.89
N ASP A 94 2.60 -13.44 6.06
CA ASP A 94 1.87 -12.75 7.09
C ASP A 94 0.53 -12.22 6.54
N ILE A 95 -0.22 -13.13 5.92
CA ILE A 95 -1.42 -12.81 5.14
C ILE A 95 -2.61 -12.58 6.06
N ILE A 96 -2.81 -13.47 7.03
CA ILE A 96 -4.01 -13.49 7.87
C ILE A 96 -3.68 -13.24 9.34
N GLN A 97 -4.63 -12.64 10.06
CA GLN A 97 -4.57 -12.56 11.50
C GLN A 97 -5.30 -13.76 12.11
N HIS A 98 -4.61 -14.54 12.94
CA HIS A 98 -5.28 -15.55 13.76
C HIS A 98 -6.13 -14.85 14.82
N GLY A 99 -7.45 -15.06 14.77
CA GLY A 99 -8.42 -14.34 15.60
C GLY A 99 -9.63 -15.20 15.98
N LYS A 100 -10.53 -14.62 16.79
CA LYS A 100 -11.81 -15.25 17.16
C LYS A 100 -12.98 -14.80 16.29
N GLU A 101 -12.81 -13.69 15.57
CA GLU A 101 -13.89 -13.03 14.84
C GLU A 101 -14.21 -13.76 13.55
N TYR A 102 -13.17 -14.18 12.82
CA TYR A 102 -13.28 -14.94 11.58
C TYR A 102 -12.52 -16.25 11.69
N THR A 103 -13.00 -17.25 10.96
CA THR A 103 -12.28 -18.49 10.74
C THR A 103 -11.13 -18.28 9.75
N ILE A 104 -10.10 -19.14 9.80
CA ILE A 104 -8.96 -19.09 8.86
C ILE A 104 -9.44 -19.14 7.40
N ASN A 105 -10.46 -19.95 7.10
CA ASN A 105 -11.02 -20.03 5.75
C ASN A 105 -11.66 -18.71 5.31
N GLU A 106 -12.39 -18.02 6.21
CA GLU A 106 -12.99 -16.73 5.91
C GLU A 106 -11.94 -15.64 5.67
N GLU A 107 -10.82 -15.69 6.40
CA GLU A 107 -9.67 -14.79 6.19
C GLU A 107 -9.02 -15.01 4.82
N PHE A 108 -8.74 -16.26 4.44
CA PHE A 108 -8.18 -16.54 3.11
C PHE A 108 -9.18 -16.28 1.97
N ASP A 109 -10.47 -16.57 2.18
CA ASP A 109 -11.52 -16.24 1.21
C ASP A 109 -11.62 -14.72 1.00
N TRP A 110 -11.53 -13.93 2.07
CA TRP A 110 -11.44 -12.46 1.98
C TRP A 110 -10.20 -12.05 1.18
N PHE A 111 -9.02 -12.56 1.55
CA PHE A 111 -7.77 -12.22 0.89
C PHE A 111 -7.82 -12.47 -0.62
N TYR A 112 -8.20 -13.68 -1.06
CA TYR A 112 -8.25 -14.03 -2.47
C TYR A 112 -9.35 -13.28 -3.22
N LYS A 113 -10.50 -13.04 -2.59
CA LYS A 113 -11.57 -12.24 -3.18
C LYS A 113 -11.13 -10.80 -3.40
N THR A 114 -10.48 -10.19 -2.41
CA THR A 114 -9.94 -8.83 -2.53
C THR A 114 -8.83 -8.77 -3.57
N TYR A 115 -7.82 -9.65 -3.48
CA TYR A 115 -6.73 -9.75 -4.45
C TYR A 115 -7.22 -9.90 -5.90
N SER A 116 -8.27 -10.69 -6.13
CA SER A 116 -8.81 -10.93 -7.48
C SER A 116 -9.23 -9.66 -8.22
N ARG A 117 -9.53 -8.56 -7.50
CA ARG A 117 -9.88 -7.26 -8.09
C ARG A 117 -8.71 -6.59 -8.81
N THR A 118 -7.46 -6.96 -8.49
CA THR A 118 -6.26 -6.45 -9.21
C THR A 118 -6.23 -6.85 -10.68
N GLY A 119 -6.85 -7.98 -11.04
CA GLY A 119 -6.75 -8.57 -12.37
C GLY A 119 -5.39 -9.21 -12.68
N ILE A 120 -4.44 -9.23 -11.73
CA ILE A 120 -3.15 -9.92 -11.87
C ILE A 120 -3.39 -11.42 -11.79
N ARG A 121 -2.94 -12.16 -12.81
CA ARG A 121 -3.25 -13.59 -12.94
C ARG A 121 -2.39 -14.47 -12.04
N ASP A 122 -1.12 -14.12 -11.91
CA ASP A 122 -0.13 -14.93 -11.22
C ASP A 122 0.20 -14.29 -9.88
N ILE A 123 -0.02 -15.05 -8.80
CA ILE A 123 0.40 -14.72 -7.44
C ILE A 123 1.28 -15.86 -6.90
N TYR A 124 2.38 -15.46 -6.27
CA TYR A 124 3.32 -16.35 -5.61
C TYR A 124 3.44 -15.97 -4.13
N GLU A 125 2.91 -16.82 -3.27
CA GLU A 125 2.88 -16.61 -1.83
C GLU A 125 3.94 -17.47 -1.11
N ILE A 126 4.48 -16.93 -0.02
CA ILE A 126 5.17 -17.68 1.03
C ILE A 126 4.42 -17.52 2.35
N ALA A 127 4.62 -18.43 3.29
CA ALA A 127 4.15 -18.25 4.65
C ALA A 127 5.16 -17.41 5.43
N GLY A 128 4.64 -16.41 6.16
CA GLY A 128 5.40 -15.72 7.20
C GLY A 128 5.20 -16.38 8.55
N ASN A 129 5.83 -15.85 9.59
CA ASN A 129 5.85 -16.47 10.90
C ASN A 129 4.47 -16.53 11.57
N HIS A 130 3.53 -15.64 11.22
CA HIS A 130 2.16 -15.76 11.70
C HIS A 130 1.37 -16.82 10.92
N ASP A 131 1.60 -16.98 9.62
CA ASP A 131 0.99 -18.06 8.85
C ASP A 131 1.46 -19.42 9.36
N ALA A 132 2.75 -19.53 9.69
CA ALA A 132 3.40 -20.73 10.20
C ALA A 132 2.81 -21.26 11.52
N ARG A 133 2.14 -20.40 12.31
CA ARG A 133 1.39 -20.82 13.52
C ARG A 133 0.33 -21.87 13.24
N ASN A 134 -0.20 -21.91 12.01
CA ASN A 134 -1.08 -22.98 11.54
C ASN A 134 -0.76 -23.32 10.08
N ILE A 135 0.44 -23.84 9.88
CA ILE A 135 0.96 -24.16 8.55
C ILE A 135 0.10 -25.16 7.77
N GLU A 136 -0.61 -26.07 8.45
CA GLU A 136 -1.52 -27.03 7.82
C GLU A 136 -2.69 -26.33 7.10
N GLU A 137 -3.33 -25.36 7.76
CA GLU A 137 -4.41 -24.59 7.15
C GLU A 137 -3.89 -23.61 6.09
N TYR A 138 -2.70 -23.03 6.28
CA TYR A 138 -2.04 -22.25 5.21
C TYR A 138 -1.85 -23.10 3.94
N LEU A 139 -1.26 -24.30 4.07
CA LEU A 139 -1.03 -25.21 2.96
C LEU A 139 -2.34 -25.62 2.27
N LYS A 140 -3.40 -25.82 3.05
CA LYS A 140 -4.72 -26.17 2.54
C LYS A 140 -5.40 -25.00 1.81
N ALA A 141 -5.24 -23.78 2.31
CA ALA A 141 -5.83 -22.59 1.71
C ALA A 141 -5.11 -22.16 0.42
N THR A 142 -3.78 -22.17 0.43
CA THR A 142 -2.96 -21.69 -0.69
C THR A 142 -2.65 -22.78 -1.72
N GLY A 143 -2.57 -24.04 -1.29
CA GLY A 143 -2.12 -25.16 -2.11
C GLY A 143 -0.65 -25.05 -2.55
N LYS A 144 0.13 -24.14 -1.95
CA LYS A 144 1.53 -23.89 -2.33
C LYS A 144 2.50 -24.72 -1.48
N PRO A 145 3.62 -25.19 -2.04
CA PRO A 145 4.70 -25.77 -1.24
C PRO A 145 5.38 -24.69 -0.38
N LEU A 146 6.01 -25.10 0.73
CA LEU A 146 6.69 -24.16 1.66
C LEU A 146 7.97 -23.57 1.09
N HIS A 147 8.61 -24.27 0.17
CA HIS A 147 9.75 -23.75 -0.59
C HIS A 147 9.62 -24.18 -2.06
N TYR A 148 9.85 -23.24 -2.97
CA TYR A 148 9.79 -23.48 -4.40
C TYR A 148 10.51 -22.40 -5.18
N SER A 149 10.84 -22.73 -6.43
CA SER A 149 11.42 -21.77 -7.36
C SER A 149 10.57 -21.69 -8.62
N LEU A 150 10.54 -20.52 -9.23
CA LEU A 150 9.91 -20.30 -10.52
C LEU A 150 10.84 -19.52 -11.44
N GLN A 151 10.68 -19.74 -12.74
CA GLN A 151 11.37 -18.97 -13.75
C GLN A 151 10.41 -17.96 -14.34
N TYR A 152 10.72 -16.68 -14.19
CA TYR A 152 10.00 -15.59 -14.84
C TYR A 152 10.91 -14.93 -15.88
N GLY A 153 10.74 -15.29 -17.15
CA GLY A 153 11.65 -14.89 -18.21
C GLY A 153 13.08 -15.39 -17.95
N ASN A 154 14.02 -14.47 -17.81
CA ASN A 154 15.43 -14.76 -17.48
C ASN A 154 15.75 -14.64 -15.98
N LEU A 155 14.73 -14.48 -15.12
CA LEU A 155 14.90 -14.47 -13.67
C LEU A 155 14.47 -15.82 -13.08
N ILE A 156 15.25 -16.28 -12.10
CA ILE A 156 14.83 -17.32 -11.18
C ILE A 156 14.40 -16.61 -9.89
N ILE A 157 13.18 -16.85 -9.45
CA ILE A 157 12.67 -16.40 -8.16
C ILE A 157 12.60 -17.61 -7.25
N ILE A 158 13.27 -17.53 -6.10
CA ILE A 158 13.28 -18.57 -5.08
C ILE A 158 12.47 -18.06 -3.90
N LEU A 159 11.48 -18.84 -3.48
CA LEU A 159 10.53 -18.52 -2.45
C LEU A 159 10.69 -19.54 -1.32
N LEU A 160 10.90 -19.02 -0.11
CA LEU A 160 11.14 -19.79 1.12
C LEU A 160 10.18 -19.27 2.17
N SER A 161 9.34 -20.14 2.71
CA SER A 161 8.42 -19.83 3.80
C SER A 161 9.05 -20.07 5.15
N ASP A 162 8.54 -19.40 6.18
CA ASP A 162 8.68 -19.88 7.54
C ASP A 162 7.92 -21.21 7.67
N GLU A 163 8.61 -22.26 8.15
CA GLU A 163 8.05 -23.61 8.26
C GLU A 163 7.66 -24.00 9.70
N GLU A 164 8.04 -23.19 10.70
CA GLU A 164 7.83 -23.46 12.13
C GLU A 164 7.09 -22.33 12.86
N ASP A 165 6.30 -22.67 13.88
CA ASP A 165 5.70 -21.72 14.82
C ASP A 165 6.78 -21.13 15.73
N SER A 166 7.39 -20.05 15.24
CA SER A 166 8.56 -19.44 15.82
C SER A 166 8.49 -17.93 15.66
N SER A 167 9.02 -17.18 16.63
CA SER A 167 9.19 -15.73 16.50
C SER A 167 10.38 -15.34 15.62
N GLY A 168 11.28 -16.27 15.34
CA GLY A 168 12.42 -16.07 14.45
C GLY A 168 12.27 -16.92 13.20
N SER A 169 12.61 -16.36 12.05
CA SER A 169 12.69 -17.16 10.83
C SER A 169 13.81 -18.19 10.94
N ASP A 170 13.49 -19.44 10.65
CA ASP A 170 14.44 -20.54 10.57
C ASP A 170 14.37 -21.17 9.19
N ILE A 171 15.54 -21.53 8.65
CA ILE A 171 15.64 -22.23 7.37
C ILE A 171 16.23 -23.61 7.69
N PRO A 172 15.43 -24.68 7.61
CA PRO A 172 15.91 -26.03 7.86
C PRO A 172 17.11 -26.39 6.97
N ASP A 173 18.01 -27.24 7.48
CA ASP A 173 19.23 -27.65 6.76
C ASP A 173 18.93 -28.24 5.37
N ASP A 174 17.87 -29.04 5.25
CA ASP A 174 17.45 -29.63 3.97
C ASP A 174 16.91 -28.59 2.99
N VAL A 175 16.16 -27.59 3.47
CA VAL A 175 15.71 -26.44 2.68
C VAL A 175 16.90 -25.58 2.23
N PHE A 176 17.88 -25.36 3.10
CA PHE A 176 19.12 -24.68 2.74
C PHE A 176 19.91 -25.45 1.66
N LEU A 177 20.03 -26.78 1.80
CA LEU A 177 20.69 -27.63 0.81
C LEU A 177 19.93 -27.65 -0.52
N TRP A 178 18.60 -27.62 -0.50
CA TRP A 178 17.77 -27.45 -1.69
C TRP A 178 18.05 -26.11 -2.37
N TRP A 179 17.99 -25.00 -1.63
CA TRP A 179 18.32 -23.67 -2.17
C TRP A 179 19.72 -23.65 -2.78
N LYS A 180 20.69 -24.22 -2.08
CA LYS A 180 22.08 -24.32 -2.53
C LYS A 180 22.18 -25.04 -3.88
N SER A 181 21.42 -26.11 -4.08
CA SER A 181 21.42 -26.85 -5.35
C SER A 181 20.90 -26.02 -6.53
N ILE A 182 20.01 -25.03 -6.28
CA ILE A 182 19.49 -24.17 -7.35
C ILE A 182 20.51 -23.11 -7.77
N VAL A 183 21.31 -22.61 -6.82
CA VAL A 183 22.25 -21.49 -7.08
C VAL A 183 23.64 -21.94 -7.53
N GLU A 184 24.00 -23.21 -7.31
CA GLU A 184 25.29 -23.78 -7.72
C GLU A 184 25.24 -24.52 -9.07
N ASP A 185 24.04 -24.78 -9.61
CA ASP A 185 23.80 -25.33 -10.95
C ASP A 185 23.98 -24.28 -12.07
#